data_AF-A0A4Y5YLU0-F1
#
_entry.id   AF-A0A4Y5YLU0-F1
#
_cell.length_a   1.000
_cell.length_b   1.000
_cell.length_c   1.000
_cell.angle_alpha   90.00
_cell.angle_beta   90.00
_cell.angle_gamma   90.00
#
_symmetry.space_group_name_H-M   'P 1'
#
loop_
_entity.id
_entity.type
_entity.pdbx_description
1 polymer ?
#
loop_
_entity_poly.entity_id
_entity_poly.type
_entity_poly.pdbx_seq_one_letter_code
_entity_poly.pdbx_strand_id
1 'polypeptide(L)'
;MFVFGFAAAGVGIVIFHTALGMALRANATTRVPFGRKPQKTPGRSIALRAVGAGLIVLGGALVSTAGWHWTIMVVLAGPVAALVALTLHNRRVSRGSSST
;
A
#
# COMPACT_ATOMS: atom_id res chain seq x y z
N MET A 1 -11.91 -19.08 -10.81
CA MET A 1 -10.80 -18.82 -9.87
C MET A 1 -9.99 -17.59 -10.26
N PHE A 2 -9.52 -17.50 -11.51
CA PHE A 2 -8.74 -16.37 -12.02
C PHE A 2 -9.37 -14.98 -11.81
N VAL A 3 -10.60 -14.76 -12.30
CA VAL A 3 -11.30 -13.47 -12.18
C VAL A 3 -11.53 -13.06 -10.72
N PHE A 4 -11.93 -14.01 -9.87
CA PHE A 4 -12.09 -13.78 -8.43
C PHE A 4 -10.78 -13.40 -7.76
N GLY A 5 -9.65 -13.99 -8.17
CA GLY A 5 -8.34 -13.65 -7.66
C GLY A 5 -7.92 -12.21 -8.00
N PHE A 6 -8.17 -11.77 -9.24
CA PHE A 6 -7.97 -10.37 -9.63
C PHE A 6 -8.89 -9.40 -8.87
N ALA A 7 -10.15 -9.75 -8.70
CA ALA A 7 -11.09 -8.94 -7.93
C ALA A 7 -10.65 -8.81 -6.46
N ALA A 8 -10.31 -9.92 -5.81
CA ALA A 8 -9.81 -9.92 -4.43
C ALA A 8 -8.53 -9.10 -4.29
N ALA A 9 -7.58 -9.28 -5.21
CA ALA A 9 -6.35 -8.49 -5.27
C ALA A 9 -6.62 -7.00 -5.45
N GLY A 10 -7.50 -6.63 -6.38
CA GLY A 10 -7.88 -5.24 -6.64
C GLY A 10 -8.49 -4.59 -5.40
N VAL A 11 -9.42 -5.27 -4.74
CA VAL A 11 -10.01 -4.81 -3.46
C VAL A 11 -8.92 -4.67 -2.39
N GLY A 12 -8.02 -5.64 -2.28
CA GLY A 12 -6.88 -5.59 -1.35
C GLY A 12 -5.97 -4.40 -1.58
N ILE A 13 -5.64 -4.10 -2.85
CA ILE A 13 -4.83 -2.93 -3.24
C ILE A 13 -5.53 -1.63 -2.82
N VAL A 14 -6.83 -1.49 -3.09
CA VAL A 14 -7.60 -0.29 -2.73
C VAL A 14 -7.62 -0.10 -1.21
N ILE A 15 -7.92 -1.14 -0.43
CA ILE A 15 -7.93 -1.09 1.04
C ILE A 15 -6.54 -0.75 1.59
N PHE A 16 -5.49 -1.36 1.03
CA PHE A 16 -4.12 -1.08 1.44
C PHE A 16 -3.74 0.39 1.19
N HIS A 17 -4.08 0.93 0.02
CA HIS A 17 -3.76 2.30 -0.36
C HIS A 17 -4.57 3.35 0.39
N THR A 18 -5.85 3.10 0.68
CA THR A 18 -6.65 3.99 1.53
C THR A 18 -6.06 4.06 2.94
N ALA A 19 -5.62 2.93 3.49
CA ALA A 19 -4.94 2.89 4.78
C ALA A 19 -3.59 3.61 4.77
N LEU A 20 -2.83 3.46 3.67
CA LEU A 20 -1.59 4.22 3.45
C LEU A 20 -1.87 5.72 3.39
N GLY A 21 -2.86 6.15 2.61
CA GLY A 21 -3.27 7.55 2.49
C GLY A 21 -3.68 8.15 3.83
N MET A 22 -4.42 7.42 4.67
CA MET A 22 -4.74 7.87 6.04
C MET A 22 -3.49 8.10 6.89
N ALA A 23 -2.50 7.21 6.80
CA ALA A 23 -1.24 7.37 7.53
C ALA A 23 -0.41 8.53 6.99
N LEU A 24 -0.33 8.70 5.66
CA LEU A 24 0.37 9.82 5.05
C LEU A 24 -0.29 11.16 5.41
N ARG A 25 -1.62 11.24 5.40
CA ARG A 25 -2.38 12.42 5.86
C ARG A 25 -2.16 12.73 7.34
N ALA A 26 -2.08 11.70 8.20
CA ALA A 26 -1.78 11.90 9.61
C ALA A 26 -0.35 12.43 9.85
N ASN A 27 0.55 12.27 8.88
CA ASN A 27 1.92 12.79 8.89
C ASN A 27 2.14 13.75 7.71
N ALA A 28 1.18 14.65 7.46
CA ALA A 28 1.19 15.53 6.29
C ALA A 28 2.40 16.46 6.21
N THR A 29 2.97 16.82 7.35
CA THR A 29 4.06 17.81 7.48
C THR A 29 5.40 17.17 7.82
N THR A 30 5.45 15.85 8.01
CA THR A 30 6.66 15.15 8.46
C THR A 30 7.00 14.01 7.51
N ARG A 31 8.30 13.78 7.30
CA ARG A 31 8.76 12.64 6.49
C ARG A 31 8.40 11.34 7.21
N VAL A 32 7.88 10.38 6.45
CA VAL A 32 7.61 9.03 6.95
C VAL A 32 8.81 8.15 6.62
N PRO A 33 9.52 7.60 7.64
CA PRO A 33 10.72 6.80 7.43
C PRO A 33 10.38 5.43 6.83
N PHE A 34 11.23 4.93 5.92
CA PHE A 34 11.13 3.58 5.39
C PHE A 34 11.46 2.56 6.49
N GLY A 35 10.60 1.56 6.69
CA GLY A 35 10.84 0.46 7.63
C GLY A 35 10.79 0.81 9.12
N ARG A 36 10.49 2.06 9.50
CA ARG A 36 10.30 2.48 10.90
C ARG A 36 8.89 3.00 11.14
N LYS A 37 8.47 3.03 12.41
CA LYS A 37 7.15 3.56 12.78
C LYS A 37 7.11 5.08 12.51
N PRO A 38 6.10 5.58 11.77
CA PRO A 38 5.86 7.02 11.63
C PRO A 38 5.46 7.64 12.97
N GLN A 39 5.68 8.95 13.11
CA GLN A 39 5.39 9.72 14.33
C GLN A 39 3.92 9.57 14.77
N LYS A 40 2.99 9.58 13.81
CA LYS A 40 1.57 9.26 14.06
C LYS A 40 1.17 8.02 13.27
N THR A 41 0.76 6.97 13.97
CA THR A 41 0.22 5.75 13.34
C THR A 41 -1.21 5.53 13.81
N PRO A 42 -2.24 5.79 12.99
CA PRO A 42 -3.62 5.51 13.36
C PRO A 42 -3.80 4.00 13.53
N GLY A 43 -4.31 3.52 14.67
CA GLY A 43 -4.49 2.08 14.93
C GLY A 43 -5.35 1.41 13.84
N ARG A 44 -6.38 2.10 13.35
CA ARG A 44 -7.23 1.66 12.25
C ARG A 44 -6.46 1.47 10.92
N SER A 45 -5.41 2.25 10.68
CA SER A 45 -4.57 2.13 9.47
C SER A 45 -3.78 0.81 9.47
N ILE A 46 -3.30 0.34 10.63
CA ILE A 46 -2.55 -0.92 10.72
C ILE A 46 -3.45 -2.10 10.35
N ALA A 47 -4.65 -2.17 10.93
CA ALA A 47 -5.61 -3.23 10.64
C ALA A 47 -6.01 -3.26 9.16
N LEU A 48 -6.34 -2.10 8.56
CA LEU A 48 -6.68 -2.07 7.13
C LEU A 48 -5.48 -2.45 6.23
N ARG A 49 -4.25 -2.08 6.59
CA ARG A 49 -3.07 -2.52 5.83
C ARG A 49 -2.91 -4.03 5.88
N ALA A 50 -3.10 -4.65 7.05
CA ALA A 50 -3.03 -6.11 7.18
C ALA A 50 -4.12 -6.81 6.37
N VAL A 51 -5.37 -6.31 6.42
CA VAL A 51 -6.48 -6.83 5.62
C VAL A 51 -6.22 -6.68 4.12
N GLY A 52 -5.78 -5.49 3.69
CA GLY A 52 -5.43 -5.22 2.29
C GLY A 52 -4.30 -6.12 1.79
N ALA A 53 -3.24 -6.28 2.57
CA ALA A 53 -2.13 -7.18 2.26
C ALA A 53 -2.58 -8.65 2.19
N GLY A 54 -3.41 -9.09 3.14
CA GLY A 54 -3.98 -10.44 3.14
C GLY A 54 -4.81 -10.72 1.89
N LEU A 55 -5.65 -9.76 1.47
CA LEU A 55 -6.44 -9.88 0.24
C LEU A 55 -5.58 -9.91 -1.03
N ILE A 56 -4.47 -9.17 -1.07
CA ILE A 56 -3.51 -9.24 -2.19
C ILE A 56 -2.87 -10.62 -2.27
N VAL A 57 -2.41 -11.17 -1.13
CA VAL A 57 -1.80 -12.51 -1.07
C VAL A 57 -2.80 -13.59 -1.44
N LEU A 58 -4.04 -13.51 -0.92
CA LEU A 58 -5.13 -14.43 -1.26
C LEU A 58 -5.45 -14.35 -2.76
N GLY A 59 -5.56 -13.13 -3.31
CA GLY A 59 -5.74 -12.92 -4.74
C GLY A 59 -4.61 -13.56 -5.55
N GLY A 60 -3.35 -13.32 -5.17
CA GLY A 60 -2.19 -13.92 -5.81
C GLY A 60 -2.20 -15.46 -5.80
N ALA A 61 -2.63 -16.07 -4.69
CA ALA A 61 -2.79 -17.52 -4.56
C ALA A 61 -3.89 -18.05 -5.50
N LEU A 62 -5.03 -17.36 -5.60
CA LEU A 62 -6.13 -17.74 -6.49
C LEU A 62 -5.75 -17.64 -7.97
N VAL A 63 -4.98 -16.61 -8.34
CA VAL A 63 -4.52 -16.40 -9.72
C VAL A 63 -3.35 -17.33 -10.10
N SER A 64 -2.60 -17.87 -9.12
CA SER A 64 -1.47 -18.78 -9.37
C SER A 64 -1.83 -20.02 -10.19
N THR A 65 -3.10 -20.44 -10.10
CA THR A 65 -3.69 -21.54 -10.90
C THR A 65 -3.60 -21.31 -12.41
N ALA A 66 -3.46 -20.06 -12.86
CA ALA A 66 -3.30 -19.69 -14.27
C ALA A 66 -1.84 -19.38 -14.68
N GLY A 67 -0.90 -19.41 -13.73
CA GLY A 67 0.52 -19.18 -13.98
C GLY A 67 1.19 -18.27 -12.94
N TRP A 68 2.46 -18.57 -12.65
CA TRP A 68 3.26 -17.88 -11.64
C TRP A 68 3.47 -16.38 -11.92
N HIS A 69 3.52 -15.99 -13.19
CA HIS A 69 3.72 -14.59 -13.61
C HIS A 69 2.58 -13.68 -13.12
N TRP A 70 1.35 -14.17 -13.11
CA TRP A 70 0.21 -13.40 -12.62
C TRP A 70 0.25 -13.17 -11.11
N THR A 71 0.68 -14.18 -10.35
CA THR A 71 0.89 -14.05 -8.90
C THR A 71 1.91 -12.95 -8.61
N ILE A 72 3.02 -12.93 -9.34
CA ILE A 72 4.04 -11.88 -9.18
C ILE A 72 3.47 -10.50 -9.49
N MET A 73 2.74 -10.34 -10.61
CA MET A 73 2.16 -9.04 -10.96
C MET A 73 1.23 -8.52 -9.86
N VAL A 74 0.32 -9.37 -9.37
CA VAL A 74 -0.66 -9.01 -8.34
C VAL A 74 0.01 -8.67 -7.01
N VAL A 75 0.95 -9.52 -6.57
CA VAL A 75 1.62 -9.35 -5.27
C VAL A 75 2.54 -8.14 -5.27
N LEU A 76 3.20 -7.82 -6.38
CA LEU A 76 4.10 -6.66 -6.47
C LEU A 76 3.38 -5.34 -6.75
N ALA A 77 2.22 -5.35 -7.41
CA ALA A 77 1.49 -4.11 -7.75
C ALA A 77 1.20 -3.25 -6.51
N GLY A 78 0.73 -3.87 -5.41
CA GLY A 78 0.44 -3.17 -4.17
C GLY A 78 1.66 -2.48 -3.52
N PRO A 79 2.73 -3.23 -3.18
CA PRO A 79 3.96 -2.69 -2.60
C PRO A 79 4.63 -1.63 -3.48
N VAL A 80 4.70 -1.83 -4.80
CA VAL A 80 5.32 -0.87 -5.71
C VAL A 80 4.56 0.46 -5.70
N ALA A 81 3.24 0.42 -5.84
CA ALA A 81 2.41 1.62 -5.79
C ALA A 81 2.50 2.34 -4.42
N ALA A 82 2.61 1.57 -3.32
CA ALA A 82 2.82 2.12 -1.98
C ALA A 82 4.16 2.84 -1.82
N LEU A 83 5.25 2.27 -2.37
CA LEU A 83 6.57 2.89 -2.37
C LEU A 83 6.57 4.19 -3.18
N VAL A 84 5.90 4.21 -4.33
CA VAL A 84 5.74 5.41 -5.15
C VAL A 84 4.98 6.49 -4.37
N ALA A 85 3.84 6.15 -3.76
CA ALA A 85 3.04 7.10 -2.98
C ALA A 85 3.83 7.69 -1.79
N LEU A 86 4.57 6.84 -1.06
CA LEU A 86 5.41 7.27 0.06
C LEU A 86 6.56 8.19 -0.41
N THR A 87 7.20 7.86 -1.53
CA THR A 87 8.27 8.67 -2.12
C THR A 87 7.75 10.04 -2.56
N LEU A 88 6.60 10.08 -3.22
CA LEU A 88 5.94 11.32 -3.64
C LEU A 88 5.55 12.19 -2.44
N HIS A 89 5.01 11.58 -1.37
CA HIS A 89 4.70 12.27 -0.12
C HIS A 89 5.95 12.92 0.48
N ASN A 90 7.02 12.15 0.65
CA ASN A 90 8.26 12.64 1.25
C ASN A 90 8.92 13.74 0.41
N ARG A 91 8.84 13.65 -0.93
CA ARG A 91 9.30 14.71 -1.84
C ARG A 91 8.48 16.00 -1.67
N ARG A 92 7.14 15.90 -1.54
CA ARG A 92 6.26 17.06 -1.30
C ARG A 92 6.59 17.74 0.03
N VAL A 93 6.71 16.97 1.12
CA VAL A 93 7.09 17.50 2.44
C VAL A 93 8.41 18.25 2.38
N SER A 94 9.41 17.69 1.70
CA SER A 94 10.75 18.29 1.58
C SER A 94 10.78 19.61 0.83
N ARG A 95 9.91 19.77 -0.19
CA ARG A 95 9.79 21.01 -0.96
C ARG A 95 9.06 22.10 -0.18
N GLY A 96 8.07 21.72 0.64
CA GLY A 96 7.38 22.67 1.51
C GLY A 96 8.25 23.21 2.64
N SER A 97 9.21 22.41 3.13
CA SER A 97 10.16 22.83 4.16
C SER A 97 11.31 23.71 3.66
N SER A 98 11.55 23.79 2.34
CA SER A 98 12.60 24.66 1.78
C SER A 98 12.12 26.07 1.42
N SER A 99 10.83 26.37 1.63
CA SER A 99 10.19 27.65 1.32
C SER A 99 9.78 28.44 2.57
N THR A 100 10.35 28.13 3.73
CA THR A 100 10.16 28.82 5.02
C THR A 100 11.52 29.09 5.61
#